data_AF-A0A7J5E6U4-F1
#
_entry.id   AF-A0A7J5E6U4-F1
#
_cell.length_a   1.000
_cell.length_b   1.000
_cell.length_c   1.000
_cell.angle_alpha   90.00
_cell.angle_beta   90.00
_cell.angle_gamma   90.00
#
_symmetry.space_group_name_H-M   'P 1'
#
loop_
_entity.id
_entity.type
_entity.pdbx_description
1 polymer ?
#
loop_
_entity_poly.entity_id
_entity_poly.type
_entity_poly.pdbx_seq_one_letter_code
_entity_poly.pdbx_strand_id
1 'polypeptide(L)' 'MSLKEILEGIVANNTPILLCSGDKEYEASTLLETLHPVKLKRQAHLQNGLYIAAISDGGYLGDVMYKVKQK' A
#
# COMPACT_ATOMS: atom_id res chain seq x y z
N MET A 1 0.59 5.55 9.78
CA MET A 1 0.24 6.31 8.56
C MET A 1 -0.96 5.64 7.91
N SER A 2 -1.68 6.35 7.06
CA SER A 2 -2.75 5.80 6.23
C SER A 2 -2.17 5.14 4.97
N LEU A 3 -2.93 4.23 4.36
CA LEU A 3 -2.59 3.66 3.06
C LEU A 3 -2.38 4.76 2.02
N LYS A 4 -3.20 5.81 2.04
CA LYS A 4 -3.07 6.96 1.13
C LYS A 4 -1.68 7.59 1.19
N GLU A 5 -1.21 7.94 2.38
CA GLU A 5 0.09 8.60 2.57
C GLU A 5 1.24 7.71 2.07
N ILE A 6 1.13 6.40 2.26
CA ILE A 6 2.11 5.43 1.76
C ILE A 6 2.15 5.44 0.22
N LEU A 7 0.98 5.35 -0.42
CA LEU A 7 0.90 5.35 -1.88
C LEU A 7 1.38 6.68 -2.48
N GLU A 8 1.01 7.81 -1.89
CA GLU A 8 1.49 9.14 -2.27
C GLU A 8 3.01 9.24 -2.14
N GLY A 9 3.58 8.69 -1.07
CA GLY A 9 5.03 8.61 -0.89
C GLY A 9 5.74 7.77 -1.96
N ILE A 10 5.16 6.64 -2.37
CA ILE A 10 5.72 5.80 -3.45
C ILE A 10 5.75 6.56 -4.77
N VAL A 11 4.64 7.26 -5.10
CA VAL A 11 4.51 8.05 -6.33
C VAL A 11 5.46 9.25 -6.31
N ALA A 12 5.51 10.01 -5.20
CA ALA A 12 6.37 11.19 -5.07
C ALA A 12 7.86 10.85 -5.19
N ASN A 13 8.27 9.69 -4.67
CA ASN A 13 9.65 9.21 -4.76
C ASN A 13 9.96 8.50 -6.10
N ASN A 14 9.01 8.41 -7.04
CA ASN A 14 9.16 7.66 -8.29
C ASN A 14 9.72 6.24 -8.07
N THR A 15 9.28 5.58 -7.00
CA THR A 15 9.84 4.28 -6.64
C THR A 15 9.37 3.23 -7.65
N PRO A 16 10.27 2.51 -8.35
CA PRO A 16 9.90 1.57 -9.42
C PRO A 16 9.42 0.23 -8.84
N ILE A 17 8.28 0.26 -8.13
CA ILE A 17 7.67 -0.92 -7.51
C ILE A 17 6.23 -1.08 -7.97
N LEU A 18 5.80 -2.34 -8.01
CA LEU A 18 4.42 -2.76 -8.16
C LEU A 18 3.88 -3.27 -6.84
N LEU A 19 2.58 -3.07 -6.64
CA LEU A 19 1.84 -3.52 -5.47
C LEU A 19 0.94 -4.69 -5.89
N CYS A 20 1.25 -5.88 -5.39
CA CYS A 20 0.57 -7.12 -5.74
C CYS A 20 -0.52 -7.45 -4.72
N SER A 21 -1.75 -7.71 -5.18
CA SER A 21 -2.85 -8.20 -4.35
C SER A 21 -3.45 -9.45 -5.01
N GLY A 22 -3.17 -10.63 -4.45
CA GLY A 22 -3.41 -11.90 -5.13
C GLY A 22 -2.60 -11.99 -6.43
N ASP A 23 -3.27 -12.34 -7.53
CA ASP A 23 -2.66 -12.46 -8.86
C ASP A 23 -2.63 -11.15 -9.65
N LYS A 24 -3.06 -10.03 -9.04
CA LYS A 24 -3.13 -8.72 -9.69
C LYS A 24 -2.00 -7.82 -9.21
N GLU A 25 -1.43 -7.08 -10.15
CA GLU A 25 -0.38 -6.10 -9.91
C GLU A 25 -0.92 -4.70 -10.19
N TYR A 26 -0.52 -3.74 -9.37
CA TYR A 26 -1.01 -2.37 -9.45
C TYR A 26 0.13 -1.36 -9.29
N GLU A 27 0.05 -0.27 -10.05
CA GLU A 27 0.80 0.95 -9.75
C GLU A 27 0.21 1.63 -8.51
N ALA A 28 1.07 2.29 -7.73
CA ALA A 28 0.61 3.09 -6.60
C ALA A 28 -0.32 4.22 -7.02
N SER A 29 -0.06 4.87 -8.16
CA SER A 29 -0.93 5.89 -8.76
C SER A 29 -2.31 5.34 -9.12
N THR A 30 -2.36 4.17 -9.76
CA THR A 30 -3.64 3.51 -10.10
C THR A 30 -4.45 3.19 -8.85
N LEU A 31 -3.82 2.72 -7.76
CA LEU A 31 -4.52 2.47 -6.51
C LEU A 31 -5.07 3.75 -5.87
N LEU A 32 -4.36 4.88 -5.96
CA LEU A 32 -4.85 6.16 -5.45
C LEU A 32 -6.11 6.64 -6.18
N GLU A 33 -6.19 6.39 -7.49
CA GLU A 33 -7.33 6.82 -8.32
C GLU A 33 -8.52 5.87 -8.23
N THR A 34 -8.28 4.56 -8.06
CA THR A 34 -9.31 3.53 -8.18
C THR A 34 -9.83 3.00 -6.85
N LEU A 35 -9.08 3.13 -5.75
CA LEU A 35 -9.52 2.63 -4.45
C LEU A 35 -10.61 3.51 -3.84
N HIS A 36 -11.58 2.85 -3.20
CA HIS A 36 -12.59 3.55 -2.43
C HIS A 36 -11.95 4.38 -1.30
N PRO A 37 -12.38 5.64 -1.07
CA PRO A 37 -11.76 6.53 -0.07
C PRO A 37 -11.65 5.95 1.34
N VAL A 38 -12.58 5.07 1.73
CA VAL A 38 -12.53 4.37 3.02
C VAL A 38 -11.30 3.46 3.14
N LYS A 39 -10.92 2.76 2.07
CA LYS A 39 -9.71 1.92 2.07
C LYS A 39 -8.45 2.76 2.16
N LEU A 40 -8.41 3.90 1.48
CA LEU A 40 -7.27 4.83 1.50
C LEU A 40 -7.02 5.41 2.90
N LYS A 41 -8.07 5.59 3.70
CA LYS A 41 -7.97 6.07 5.09
C LYS A 41 -7.53 4.99 6.09
N ARG A 42 -7.49 3.71 5.70
CA ARG A 42 -7.12 2.62 6.61
C ARG A 42 -5.67 2.80 7.06
N GLN A 43 -5.41 2.61 8.36
CA GLN A 43 -4.05 2.63 8.86
C GLN A 43 -3.27 1.46 8.27
N ALA A 44 -2.06 1.74 7.83
CA ALA A 44 -1.18 0.78 7.21
C ALA A 44 0.28 1.09 7.52
N HIS A 45 1.11 0.07 7.36
CA HIS A 45 2.56 0.13 7.48
C HIS A 45 3.19 -0.40 6.19
N LEU A 46 4.14 0.35 5.65
CA LEU A 46 4.99 -0.10 4.56
C LEU A 46 6.26 -0.71 5.14
N GLN A 47 6.43 -2.02 4.94
CA GLN A 47 7.70 -2.69 5.14
C GLN A 47 8.48 -2.66 3.83
N ASN A 48 9.54 -1.84 3.79
CA ASN A 48 10.34 -1.60 2.58
C ASN A 48 10.80 -2.90 1.91
N GLY A 49 10.53 -3.02 0.60
CA GLY A 49 10.89 -4.19 -0.20
C GLY A 49 10.10 -5.47 0.09
N LEU A 50 9.10 -5.43 0.97
CA LEU A 50 8.35 -6.61 1.39
C LEU A 50 6.84 -6.46 1.13
N TYR A 51 6.14 -5.60 1.88
CA TYR A 51 4.69 -5.49 1.80
C TYR A 51 4.14 -4.21 2.45
N ILE A 52 2.88 -3.91 2.14
CA ILE A 52 2.01 -3.00 2.88
C ILE A 52 1.01 -3.84 3.67
N ALA A 53 0.99 -3.68 4.99
CA ALA A 53 0.03 -4.37 5.87
C ALA A 53 -0.89 -3.36 6.58
N ALA A 54 -2.13 -3.76 6.83
CA ALA A 54 -3.03 -2.99 7.66
C ALA A 54 -2.53 -2.99 9.11
N ILE A 55 -2.75 -1.88 9.81
CA ILE A 55 -2.55 -1.79 11.26
C ILE A 55 -3.91 -1.98 11.92
N SER A 56 -3.98 -2.89 12.90
CA SER A 56 -5.16 -3.12 13.72
C SER A 56 -5.34 -1.99 14.75
N ASP A 57 -6.52 -1.87 15.35
CA ASP A 57 -6.80 -0.85 16.36
C ASP A 57 -5.89 -0.96 17.60
N GLY A 58 -5.32 -2.14 17.85
CA GLY A 58 -4.31 -2.36 18.90
C GLY A 58 -2.88 -1.95 18.53
N GLY A 59 -2.64 -1.43 17.32
CA GLY A 59 -1.32 -1.02 16.84
C GLY A 59 -0.45 -2.14 16.26
N TYR A 60 -0.99 -3.35 16.12
CA TYR A 60 -0.27 -4.50 15.58
C TYR A 60 -0.43 -4.61 14.06
N LEU A 61 0.60 -5.14 13.39
CA LEU A 61 0.52 -5.52 11.97
C LEU A 61 -0.54 -6.62 11.81
N GLY A 62 -1.56 -6.32 11.02
CA GLY A 62 -2.62 -7.24 10.62
C GLY A 62 -2.41 -7.75 9.20
N ASP A 63 -3.50 -7.81 8.43
CA ASP A 63 -3.50 -8.41 7.10
C ASP A 63 -2.55 -7.69 6.13
N VAL A 64 -1.79 -8.49 5.37
CA VAL A 64 -1.03 -7.98 4.23
C VAL A 64 -2.00 -7.55 3.15
N MET A 65 -2.01 -6.25 2.84
CA MET A 65 -2.87 -5.66 1.83
C MET A 65 -2.26 -5.81 0.44
N TYR A 66 -0.96 -5.54 0.34
CA TYR A 66 -0.19 -5.58 -0.91
C TYR A 66 1.22 -6.11 -0.66
N LYS A 67 1.71 -7.00 -1.52
CA LYS A 67 3.14 -7.34 -1.57
C LYS A 67 3.88 -6.37 -2.48
N VAL A 68 5.11 -6.02 -2.13
CA VAL A 68 5.95 -5.17 -2.96
C VAL A 68 6.73 -6.05 -3.94
N LYS A 69 6.69 -5.69 -5.22
CA LYS A 69 7.48 -6.32 -6.27
C LYS A 69 8.28 -5.24 -6.99
N GLN A 70 9.58 -5.47 -7.20
CA GLN A 70 10.39 -4.56 -8.01
C GLN A 70 10.01 -4.70 -9.48
N LYS A 71 9.97 -3.57 -10.20
CA LYS A 71 9.82 -3.55 -11.66
C LYS A 71 11.11 -3.90 -12.38
#